data_AF-A0A966A1S0-F1
#
_entry.id   AF-A0A966A1S0-F1
#
_cell.length_a   1.000
_cell.length_b   1.000
_cell.length_c   1.000
_cell.angle_alpha   90.00
_cell.angle_beta   90.00
_cell.angle_gamma   90.00
#
_symmetry.space_group_name_H-M   'P 1'
#
loop_
_entity.id
_entity.type
_entity.pdbx_description
1 polymer ?
#
loop_
_entity_poly.entity_id
_entity_poly.type
_entity_poly.pdbx_seq_one_letter_code
_entity_poly.pdbx_strand_id
1 'polypeptide(L)'
;MVSELRLTQPLSFWGGLDPKTGMIVDRHHPQYGESIAGRSLVMARTRGSTSSPGTLVEAIRLGNGPTDITLLRPDLTVMAAVKVAKLLYSIEVDVRIHNDG
;
A
#
# COMPACT_ATOMS: atom_id res chain seq x y z
N MET A 1 14.61 -3.14 13.70
CA MET A 1 13.41 -2.32 13.95
C MET A 1 12.78 -2.03 12.59
N VAL A 2 11.49 -2.33 12.40
CA VAL A 2 10.76 -1.98 11.17
C VAL A 2 10.47 -0.48 11.20
N SER A 3 10.70 0.24 10.10
CA SER A 3 10.40 1.68 10.04
C SER A 3 8.96 1.93 9.59
N GLU A 4 8.30 2.94 10.17
CA GLU A 4 6.97 3.39 9.75
C GLU A 4 7.09 4.38 8.56
N LEU A 5 6.19 4.26 7.58
CA LEU A 5 5.94 5.29 6.56
C LEU A 5 4.50 5.77 6.68
N ARG A 6 4.33 7.05 7.03
CA ARG A 6 3.01 7.70 7.08
C ARG A 6 2.77 8.53 5.83
N LEU A 7 1.77 8.15 5.04
CA LEU A 7 1.30 8.92 3.90
C LEU A 7 0.32 9.99 4.37
N THR A 8 0.64 11.24 4.07
CA THR A 8 -0.18 12.41 4.43
C THR A 8 -1.25 12.73 3.38
N GLN A 9 -1.23 12.01 2.26
CA GLN A 9 -2.25 12.03 1.22
C GLN A 9 -2.57 10.60 0.76
N PRO A 10 -3.73 10.38 0.13
CA PRO A 10 -4.04 9.10 -0.51
C PRO A 10 -3.08 8.78 -1.66
N LEU A 11 -2.61 7.53 -1.74
CA LEU A 11 -1.77 7.02 -2.82
C LEU A 11 -2.62 6.36 -3.92
N SER A 12 -2.30 6.64 -5.19
CA SER A 12 -2.88 5.93 -6.34
C SER A 12 -2.04 4.68 -6.62
N PHE A 13 -2.65 3.50 -6.57
CA PHE A 13 -2.01 2.28 -7.08
C PHE A 13 -2.12 2.15 -8.60
N TRP A 14 -2.84 3.06 -9.26
CA TRP A 14 -2.77 3.22 -10.71
C TRP A 14 -1.73 4.28 -11.07
N GLY A 15 -0.49 3.84 -11.31
CA GLY A 15 0.61 4.69 -11.78
C GLY A 15 1.32 5.55 -10.72
N GLY A 16 0.92 5.50 -9.45
CA GLY A 16 1.59 6.24 -8.37
C GLY A 16 2.64 5.44 -7.58
N LEU A 17 2.73 4.13 -7.81
CA LEU A 17 3.67 3.21 -7.18
C LEU A 17 4.38 2.40 -8.26
N ASP A 18 5.70 2.28 -8.17
CA ASP A 18 6.46 1.30 -8.95
C ASP A 18 6.53 -0.03 -8.17
N PRO A 19 5.91 -1.12 -8.67
CA PRO A 19 5.87 -2.38 -7.94
C PRO A 19 7.23 -3.09 -7.89
N LYS A 20 8.17 -2.76 -8.78
CA LYS A 20 9.49 -3.40 -8.81
C LYS A 20 10.45 -2.87 -7.74
N THR A 21 10.14 -1.71 -7.16
CA THR A 21 10.99 -1.02 -6.18
C THR A 21 10.24 -0.64 -4.91
N GLY A 22 8.90 -0.63 -4.95
CA GLY A 22 8.05 -0.11 -3.87
C GLY A 22 8.06 1.42 -3.79
N MET A 23 8.70 2.11 -4.74
CA MET A 23 8.82 3.57 -4.73
C MET A 23 7.52 4.26 -5.13
N ILE A 24 7.19 5.33 -4.41
CA ILE A 24 6.13 6.27 -4.78
C ILE A 24 6.67 7.15 -5.93
N VAL A 25 6.11 6.96 -7.12
CA VAL A 25 6.52 7.63 -8.36
C VAL A 25 5.59 8.76 -8.79
N ASP A 26 4.47 8.94 -8.08
CA ASP A 26 3.58 10.09 -8.27
C ASP A 26 4.26 11.37 -7.77
N ARG A 27 4.74 12.21 -8.71
CA ARG A 27 5.45 13.48 -8.43
C ARG A 27 4.60 14.50 -7.67
N HIS A 28 3.29 14.33 -7.61
CA HIS A 28 2.39 15.21 -6.87
C HIS A 28 2.12 14.71 -5.45
N HIS A 29 2.57 13.50 -5.10
CA HIS A 29 2.39 12.95 -3.77
C HIS A 29 3.44 13.54 -2.81
N PRO A 30 3.08 13.95 -1.57
CA PRO A 30 4.06 14.55 -0.64
C PRO A 30 5.24 13.63 -0.29
N GLN A 31 5.01 12.33 -0.32
CA GLN A 31 6.01 11.28 -0.10
C GLN A 31 6.63 10.75 -1.42
N TYR A 32 6.62 11.54 -2.51
CA TYR A 32 7.32 11.16 -3.74
C TYR A 32 8.79 10.80 -3.46
N GLY A 33 9.26 9.68 -4.02
CA GLY A 33 10.62 9.17 -3.82
C GLY A 33 10.80 8.27 -2.59
N GLU A 34 9.85 8.26 -1.65
CA GLU A 34 9.85 7.27 -0.55
C GLU A 34 9.45 5.89 -1.07
N SER A 35 9.95 4.83 -0.43
CA SER A 35 9.55 3.44 -0.70
C SER A 35 8.68 2.88 0.42
N ILE A 36 7.65 2.11 0.04
CA ILE A 36 6.81 1.33 0.95
C ILE A 36 7.44 -0.02 1.32
N ALA A 37 8.47 -0.45 0.59
CA ALA A 37 9.04 -1.79 0.71
C ALA A 37 9.63 -2.03 2.11
N GLY A 38 9.19 -3.12 2.76
CA GLY A 38 9.72 -3.52 4.07
C GLY A 38 9.38 -2.56 5.22
N ARG A 39 8.37 -1.69 5.05
CA ARG A 39 7.93 -0.70 6.06
C ARG A 39 6.51 -0.97 6.52
N SER A 40 6.20 -0.53 7.74
CA SER A 40 4.81 -0.44 8.20
C SER A 40 4.17 0.79 7.55
N LEU A 41 3.16 0.58 6.71
CA LEU A 41 2.55 1.64 5.91
C LEU A 41 1.29 2.16 6.60
N VAL A 42 1.25 3.46 6.90
CA VAL A 42 0.06 4.13 7.44
C VAL A 42 -0.49 5.10 6.41
N MET A 43 -1.76 4.95 6.04
CA MET A 43 -2.40 5.82 5.06
C MET A 43 -3.90 5.98 5.30
N ALA A 44 -4.48 7.08 4.84
CA ALA A 44 -5.91 7.33 5.04
C ALA A 44 -6.80 6.37 4.24
N ARG A 45 -6.52 6.28 2.93
CA ARG A 45 -7.19 5.45 1.91
C ARG A 45 -6.42 5.53 0.60
N THR A 46 -6.83 4.80 -0.42
CA THR A 46 -6.33 4.94 -1.79
C THR A 46 -6.91 6.18 -2.49
N ARG A 47 -6.16 6.70 -3.47
CA ARG A 47 -6.59 7.78 -4.36
C ARG A 47 -7.30 7.18 -5.58
N GLY A 48 -8.48 7.73 -5.90
CA GLY A 48 -9.31 7.33 -7.04
C GLY A 48 -10.22 6.12 -6.74
N SER A 49 -11.45 6.18 -7.24
CA SER A 49 -12.49 5.15 -7.04
C SER A 49 -12.30 3.88 -7.89
N THR A 50 -11.34 3.89 -8.82
CA THR A 50 -11.06 2.81 -9.78
C THR A 50 -9.60 2.36 -9.71
N SER A 51 -8.90 2.63 -8.60
CA SER A 51 -7.55 2.13 -8.43
C SER A 51 -7.57 0.60 -8.47
N SER A 52 -6.85 0.01 -9.42
CA SER A 52 -6.68 -1.44 -9.49
C SER A 52 -5.80 -1.90 -8.34
N PRO A 53 -6.15 -2.99 -7.63
CA PRO A 53 -5.28 -3.58 -6.62
C PRO A 53 -3.99 -4.15 -7.22
N GLY A 54 -3.94 -4.37 -8.54
CA GLY A 54 -2.88 -5.11 -9.22
C GLY A 54 -1.46 -4.62 -8.94
N THR A 55 -1.24 -3.31 -8.88
CA THR A 55 0.10 -2.76 -8.59
C THR A 55 0.54 -3.05 -7.16
N LEU A 56 -0.36 -2.96 -6.19
CA LEU A 56 -0.04 -3.32 -4.80
C LEU A 56 0.16 -4.84 -4.67
N VAL A 57 -0.68 -5.65 -5.33
CA VAL A 57 -0.51 -7.12 -5.39
C VAL A 57 0.87 -7.47 -5.95
N GLU A 58 1.26 -6.83 -7.05
CA GLU A 58 2.53 -7.07 -7.72
C GLU A 58 3.71 -6.64 -6.84
N ALA A 59 3.62 -5.49 -6.16
CA ALA A 59 4.64 -5.06 -5.20
C ALA A 59 4.83 -6.09 -4.09
N ILE A 60 3.72 -6.60 -3.50
CA ILE A 60 3.76 -7.65 -2.48
C ILE A 60 4.37 -8.93 -3.04
N ARG A 61 3.93 -9.38 -4.23
CA ARG A 61 4.45 -10.58 -4.92
C ARG A 61 5.95 -10.51 -5.16
N LEU A 62 6.47 -9.33 -5.50
CA LEU A 62 7.89 -9.09 -5.77
C LEU A 62 8.71 -8.86 -4.49
N GLY A 63 8.10 -8.87 -3.30
CA GLY A 63 8.78 -8.59 -2.03
C GLY A 63 9.06 -7.11 -1.77
N ASN A 64 8.45 -6.21 -2.55
CA ASN A 64 8.57 -4.76 -2.42
C ASN A 64 7.32 -4.11 -1.78
N GLY A 65 6.44 -4.93 -1.21
CA GLY A 65 5.28 -4.47 -0.45
C GLY A 65 5.64 -4.03 0.98
N PRO A 66 4.68 -3.42 1.68
CA PRO A 66 4.82 -3.11 3.10
C PRO A 66 4.77 -4.38 3.95
N THR A 67 5.28 -4.30 5.19
CA THR A 67 5.19 -5.39 6.17
C THR A 67 3.78 -5.55 6.73
N ASP A 68 3.10 -4.43 6.91
CA ASP A 68 1.73 -4.30 7.39
C ASP A 68 1.16 -2.96 6.93
N ILE A 69 -0.17 -2.86 6.88
CA ILE A 69 -0.87 -1.66 6.45
C ILE A 69 -1.85 -1.24 7.54
N THR A 70 -1.80 0.02 7.95
CA THR A 70 -2.79 0.65 8.82
C THR A 70 -3.59 1.69 8.02
N LEU A 71 -4.90 1.49 7.92
CA LEU A 71 -5.83 2.37 7.22
C LEU A 71 -6.63 3.22 8.20
N LEU A 72 -6.78 4.52 7.94
CA LEU A 72 -7.67 5.37 8.76
C LEU A 72 -9.15 5.17 8.42
N ARG A 73 -9.46 4.66 7.23
CA ARG A 73 -10.81 4.29 6.80
C ARG A 73 -10.75 3.00 5.98
N PRO A 74 -11.79 2.14 6.04
CA PRO A 74 -11.83 0.94 5.20
C PRO A 74 -11.63 1.26 3.71
N ASP A 75 -10.78 0.49 3.04
CA ASP A 75 -10.48 0.64 1.61
C ASP A 75 -10.50 -0.72 0.91
N LEU A 76 -11.48 -0.93 0.03
CA LEU A 76 -11.67 -2.23 -0.64
C LEU A 76 -10.51 -2.58 -1.58
N THR A 77 -9.81 -1.60 -2.15
CA THR A 77 -8.68 -1.84 -3.05
C THR A 77 -7.52 -2.46 -2.28
N VAL A 78 -7.20 -1.92 -1.10
CA VAL A 78 -6.15 -2.47 -0.23
C VAL A 78 -6.54 -3.86 0.27
N MET A 79 -7.78 -4.02 0.75
CA MET A 79 -8.27 -5.30 1.24
C MET A 79 -8.26 -6.38 0.14
N ALA A 80 -8.67 -6.02 -1.08
CA ALA A 80 -8.61 -6.93 -2.22
C ALA A 80 -7.15 -7.30 -2.56
N ALA A 81 -6.23 -6.34 -2.55
CA ALA A 81 -4.83 -6.60 -2.86
C ALA A 81 -4.19 -7.60 -1.89
N VAL A 82 -4.34 -7.40 -0.58
CA VAL A 82 -3.78 -8.33 0.42
C VAL A 82 -4.45 -9.71 0.34
N LYS A 83 -5.76 -9.76 0.06
CA LYS A 83 -6.48 -11.04 -0.09
C LYS A 83 -6.00 -11.81 -1.32
N VAL A 84 -5.81 -11.13 -2.45
CA VAL A 84 -5.29 -11.74 -3.68
C VAL A 84 -3.84 -12.21 -3.46
N ALA A 85 -2.99 -11.41 -2.82
CA ALA A 85 -1.62 -11.81 -2.52
C ALA A 85 -1.56 -13.08 -1.64
N LYS A 86 -2.41 -13.16 -0.61
CA LYS A 86 -2.54 -14.35 0.22
C LYS A 86 -3.02 -15.57 -0.57
N LEU A 87 -4.04 -15.41 -1.41
CA LEU A 87 -4.64 -16.53 -2.15
C LEU A 87 -3.75 -17.08 -3.27
N LEU A 88 -3.06 -16.20 -4.02
CA LEU A 88 -2.30 -16.59 -5.21
C LEU A 88 -0.82 -16.85 -4.92
N TYR A 89 -0.26 -16.20 -3.90
CA TYR A 89 1.19 -16.23 -3.64
C TYR A 89 1.54 -16.69 -2.22
N SER A 90 0.55 -16.98 -1.37
CA SER A 90 0.78 -17.36 0.04
C SER A 90 1.58 -16.32 0.83
N ILE A 91 1.50 -15.04 0.44
CA ILE A 91 2.14 -13.92 1.13
C ILE A 91 1.08 -13.20 1.96
N GLU A 92 1.29 -13.11 3.27
CA GLU A 92 0.40 -12.41 4.19
C GLU A 92 0.91 -11.01 4.51
N VAL A 93 0.03 -10.02 4.41
CA VAL A 93 0.25 -8.65 4.84
C VAL A 93 -0.94 -8.27 5.72
N ASP A 94 -0.67 -7.98 6.98
CA ASP A 94 -1.71 -7.61 7.93
C ASP A 94 -2.29 -6.24 7.59
N VAL A 95 -3.62 -6.12 7.64
CA VAL A 95 -4.32 -4.84 7.50
C VAL A 95 -5.08 -4.54 8.78
N ARG A 96 -4.77 -3.39 9.38
CA ARG A 96 -5.49 -2.84 10.54
C ARG A 96 -6.27 -1.60 10.12
N ILE A 97 -7.42 -1.38 10.73
CA ILE A 97 -8.14 -0.11 10.62
C ILE A 97 -7.92 0.65 11.91
N HIS A 98 -7.30 1.83 11.80
CA HIS A 98 -7.19 2.77 12.92
C HIS A 98 -8.53 3.48 13.08
N ASN A 99 -9.22 3.18 14.17
CA ASN A 99 -10.41 3.92 14.55
C ASN A 99 -9.94 5.17 15.29
N ASP A 100 -10.08 6.34 14.65
CA ASP A 100 -10.04 7.61 15.38
C ASP A 100 -11.27 7.64 16.29
N GLY A 101 -11.07 7.37 17.58
CA GLY A 101 -12.04 7.59 18.66
C GLY A 101 -11.85 8.95 19.29
#